data_AF-A0A3D5XA94-F1
#
_entry.id   AF-A0A3D5XA94-F1
#
_cell.length_a   1.000
_cell.length_b   1.000
_cell.length_c   1.000
_cell.angle_alpha   90.00
_cell.angle_beta   90.00
_cell.angle_gamma   90.00
#
_symmetry.space_group_name_H-M   'P 1'
#
loop_
_entity.id
_entity.type
_entity.pdbx_description
1 polymer ?
#
loop_
_entity_poly.entity_id
_entity_poly.type
_entity_poly.pdbx_seq_one_letter_code
_entity_poly.pdbx_strand_id
1 'polypeptide(L)'
;MKQKSSKLKKHEEIFNSASHGVGVLIAIACTAIIVTRAALYGDVWHIVSFSIFGAGMITLYIASTLFHGTKNLRRKHRLNTFDHSMIYVLIAATYTPLTLVSIRGPLGWVLFGIVWGLALAGII
;
A
#
# COMPACT_ATOMS: atom_id res chain seq x y z
N MET A 1 -10.22 31.63 17.31
CA MET A 1 -9.24 30.95 16.42
C MET A 1 -9.19 29.43 16.58
N LYS A 2 -9.11 28.86 17.79
CA LYS A 2 -9.04 27.40 18.04
C LYS A 2 -10.20 26.56 17.44
N GLN A 3 -11.44 27.06 17.46
CA GLN A 3 -12.60 26.35 16.90
C GLN A 3 -12.57 26.22 15.36
N LYS A 4 -12.02 27.21 14.66
CA LYS A 4 -11.92 27.19 13.18
C LYS A 4 -10.89 26.15 12.74
N SER A 5 -9.78 26.04 13.48
CA SER A 5 -8.72 25.04 13.26
C SER A 5 -9.19 23.61 13.55
N SER A 6 -9.97 23.38 14.62
CA SER A 6 -10.48 22.03 14.94
C SER A 6 -11.55 21.55 13.96
N LYS A 7 -12.35 22.47 13.41
CA LYS A 7 -13.32 22.15 12.35
C LYS A 7 -12.61 21.79 11.04
N LEU A 8 -11.56 22.53 10.67
CA LEU A 8 -10.76 22.26 9.47
C LEU A 8 -10.12 20.86 9.52
N LYS A 9 -9.48 20.50 10.64
CA LYS A 9 -8.89 19.16 10.85
C LYS A 9 -9.90 18.02 10.72
N LYS A 10 -11.14 18.21 11.17
CA LYS A 10 -12.20 17.20 11.00
C LYS A 10 -12.60 17.01 9.55
N HIS A 11 -12.67 18.09 8.77
CA HIS A 11 -12.99 18.00 7.35
C HIS A 11 -11.87 17.33 6.56
N GLU A 12 -10.61 17.62 6.89
CA GLU A 12 -9.43 16.95 6.31
C GLU A 12 -9.44 15.44 6.58
N GLU A 13 -9.70 15.00 7.81
CA GLU A 13 -9.75 13.57 8.14
C GLU A 13 -10.88 12.83 7.39
N ILE A 14 -12.04 13.47 7.23
CA ILE A 14 -13.15 12.90 6.45
C ILE A 14 -12.77 12.76 4.98
N PHE A 15 -12.18 13.82 4.40
CA PHE A 15 -11.78 13.81 3.00
C PHE A 15 -10.70 12.75 2.74
N ASN A 16 -9.69 12.66 3.61
CA ASN A 16 -8.65 11.64 3.51
C ASN A 16 -9.24 10.23 3.65
N SER A 17 -10.10 9.99 4.64
CA SER A 17 -10.74 8.67 4.80
C SER A 17 -11.56 8.28 3.57
N ALA A 18 -12.27 9.23 2.96
CA ALA A 18 -13.08 9.00 1.77
C ALA A 18 -12.22 8.73 0.53
N SER A 19 -11.19 9.55 0.29
CA SER A 19 -10.29 9.38 -0.87
C SER A 19 -9.53 8.06 -0.80
N HIS A 20 -9.01 7.68 0.37
CA HIS A 20 -8.37 6.39 0.56
C HIS A 20 -9.38 5.23 0.44
N GLY A 21 -10.62 5.42 0.92
CA GLY A 21 -11.67 4.40 0.81
C GLY A 21 -12.04 4.11 -0.64
N VAL A 22 -12.13 5.14 -1.50
CA VAL A 22 -12.26 4.98 -2.95
C VAL A 22 -11.00 4.30 -3.53
N GLY A 23 -9.82 4.68 -3.04
CA GLY A 23 -8.55 4.04 -3.37
C GLY A 23 -8.56 2.52 -3.15
N VAL A 24 -9.17 2.03 -2.05
CA VAL A 24 -9.32 0.58 -1.79
C VAL A 24 -10.08 -0.11 -2.93
N LEU A 25 -11.23 0.45 -3.33
CA LEU A 25 -12.07 -0.16 -4.36
C LEU A 25 -11.36 -0.18 -5.73
N ILE A 26 -10.69 0.92 -6.08
CA ILE A 26 -9.89 1.00 -7.30
C ILE A 26 -8.73 -0.01 -7.24
N ALA A 27 -8.02 -0.10 -6.12
CA ALA A 27 -6.91 -1.03 -5.94
C ALA A 27 -7.36 -2.49 -6.09
N ILE A 28 -8.53 -2.87 -5.54
CA ILE A 28 -9.10 -4.20 -5.72
C ILE A 28 -9.41 -4.47 -7.18
N ALA A 29 -10.09 -3.54 -7.87
CA ALA A 29 -10.45 -3.70 -9.28
C ALA A 29 -9.21 -3.83 -10.17
N CYS A 30 -8.23 -2.92 -10.02
CA CYS A 30 -6.98 -2.96 -10.77
C CYS A 30 -6.18 -4.24 -10.48
N THR A 31 -6.11 -4.67 -9.21
CA THR A 31 -5.42 -5.92 -8.83
C THR A 31 -6.08 -7.13 -9.47
N ALA A 32 -7.41 -7.22 -9.43
CA ALA A 32 -8.14 -8.31 -10.07
C ALA A 32 -7.87 -8.35 -11.58
N ILE A 33 -7.90 -7.20 -12.25
CA ILE A 33 -7.62 -7.10 -13.69
C ILE A 33 -6.19 -7.54 -14.00
N ILE A 34 -5.18 -6.99 -13.33
CA ILE A 34 -3.78 -7.25 -13.67
C ILE A 34 -3.36 -8.69 -13.34
N VAL A 35 -3.86 -9.26 -12.24
CA VAL A 35 -3.59 -10.65 -11.86
C VAL A 35 -4.30 -11.62 -12.81
N THR A 36 -5.54 -11.33 -13.21
CA THR A 36 -6.25 -12.15 -14.21
C THR A 36 -5.52 -12.11 -15.55
N ARG A 37 -5.06 -10.94 -16.00
CA ARG A 37 -4.28 -10.80 -17.22
C ARG A 37 -2.94 -11.56 -17.13
N ALA A 38 -2.27 -11.52 -15.98
CA ALA A 38 -1.06 -12.31 -15.77
C ALA A 38 -1.32 -13.82 -15.78
N ALA A 39 -2.46 -14.27 -15.26
CA ALA A 39 -2.84 -15.68 -15.31
C ALA A 39 -3.15 -16.17 -16.73
N LEU A 40 -3.71 -15.30 -17.58
CA LEU A 40 -4.07 -15.63 -18.97
C LEU A 40 -2.89 -15.53 -19.95
N TYR A 41 -1.98 -14.59 -19.74
CA TYR A 41 -0.97 -14.23 -20.75
C TYR A 41 0.47 -14.20 -20.22
N GLY A 42 0.68 -14.36 -18.91
CA GLY A 42 1.98 -14.31 -18.26
C GLY A 42 2.46 -15.66 -17.77
N ASP A 43 3.45 -15.61 -16.88
CA ASP A 43 3.97 -16.77 -16.15
C ASP A 43 3.76 -16.61 -14.63
N VAL A 44 4.24 -17.59 -13.85
CA VAL A 44 4.12 -17.57 -12.39
C VAL A 44 4.72 -16.31 -11.75
N TRP A 45 5.78 -15.74 -12.33
CA TRP A 45 6.41 -14.52 -11.80
C TRP A 45 5.49 -13.32 -11.96
N HIS A 46 4.80 -13.20 -13.11
CA HIS A 46 3.81 -12.15 -13.30
C HIS A 46 2.68 -12.24 -12.27
N ILE A 47 2.13 -13.43 -12.05
CA ILE A 47 1.03 -13.66 -11.11
C ILE A 47 1.47 -13.28 -9.69
N VAL A 48 2.59 -13.81 -9.23
CA VAL A 48 3.09 -13.58 -7.86
C VAL A 48 3.44 -12.13 -7.65
N SER A 49 4.22 -11.53 -8.56
CA SER A 49 4.70 -10.15 -8.39
C SER A 49 3.59 -9.12 -8.45
N PHE A 50 2.63 -9.26 -9.36
CA PHE A 50 1.48 -8.34 -9.40
C PHE A 50 0.52 -8.57 -8.23
N SER A 51 0.41 -9.80 -7.72
CA SER A 51 -0.37 -10.09 -6.51
C SER A 51 0.24 -9.41 -5.28
N ILE A 52 1.57 -9.45 -5.13
CA ILE A 52 2.28 -8.74 -4.05
C ILE A 52 2.06 -7.23 -4.15
N PHE A 53 2.22 -6.66 -5.35
CA PHE A 53 1.95 -5.24 -5.61
C PHE A 53 0.52 -4.85 -5.22
N GLY A 54 -0.47 -5.58 -5.74
CA GLY A 54 -1.89 -5.32 -5.49
C GLY A 54 -2.27 -5.47 -4.03
N ALA A 55 -1.80 -6.53 -3.36
CA ALA A 55 -2.04 -6.74 -1.93
C ALA A 55 -1.44 -5.60 -1.08
N GLY A 56 -0.23 -5.14 -1.41
CA GLY A 56 0.40 -3.99 -0.76
C GLY A 56 -0.43 -2.72 -0.90
N MET A 57 -0.92 -2.44 -2.12
CA MET A 57 -1.75 -1.27 -2.41
C MET A 57 -3.09 -1.31 -1.65
N ILE A 58 -3.79 -2.45 -1.69
CA ILE A 58 -5.06 -2.65 -0.98
C ILE A 58 -4.85 -2.47 0.53
N THR A 59 -3.80 -3.07 1.09
CA THR A 59 -3.53 -3.02 2.53
C THR A 59 -3.16 -1.62 2.99
N LEU A 60 -2.35 -0.86 2.22
CA LEU A 60 -2.07 0.55 2.51
C LEU A 60 -3.37 1.36 2.56
N TYR A 61 -4.20 1.28 1.51
CA TYR A 61 -5.41 2.08 1.45
C TYR A 61 -6.39 1.72 2.58
N ILE A 62 -6.50 0.44 2.94
CA ILE A 62 -7.29 0.01 4.10
C ILE A 62 -6.71 0.60 5.39
N ALA A 63 -5.40 0.51 5.61
CA ALA A 63 -4.73 1.07 6.78
C ALA A 63 -5.03 2.56 6.93
N SER A 64 -4.93 3.31 5.84
CA SER A 64 -5.13 4.76 5.81
C SER A 64 -6.59 5.15 6.03
N THR A 65 -7.53 4.44 5.39
CA THR A 65 -8.97 4.62 5.62
C THR A 65 -9.33 4.37 7.08
N LEU A 66 -8.80 3.31 7.69
CA LEU A 66 -9.05 3.01 9.10
C LEU A 66 -8.42 4.06 10.04
N PHE A 67 -7.20 4.52 9.74
CA PHE A 67 -6.50 5.54 10.51
C PHE A 67 -7.25 6.88 10.53
N HIS A 68 -7.65 7.38 9.36
CA HIS A 68 -8.38 8.63 9.24
C HIS A 68 -9.85 8.53 9.67
N GLY A 69 -10.46 7.34 9.56
CA GLY A 69 -11.84 7.09 9.97
C GLY A 69 -12.04 6.92 11.48
N THR A 70 -11.00 6.57 12.25
CA THR A 70 -11.16 6.30 13.69
C THR A 70 -11.19 7.58 14.54
N LYS A 71 -12.19 7.66 15.41
CA LYS A 71 -12.27 8.70 16.47
C LYS A 71 -11.70 8.24 17.81
N ASN A 72 -11.43 6.94 17.97
CA ASN A 72 -10.89 6.36 19.20
C ASN A 72 -9.37 6.59 19.29
N LEU A 73 -8.91 7.33 20.30
CA LEU A 73 -7.49 7.72 20.44
C LEU A 73 -6.54 6.52 20.57
N ARG A 74 -6.93 5.48 21.32
CA ARG A 74 -6.08 4.27 21.51
C ARG A 74 -5.91 3.51 20.19
N ARG A 75 -6.99 3.37 19.41
CA ARG A 75 -6.92 2.76 18.07
C ARG A 75 -6.13 3.64 17.10
N LYS A 76 -6.30 4.95 17.17
CA LYS A 76 -5.64 5.92 16.29
C LYS A 76 -4.12 5.85 16.41
N HIS A 77 -3.57 5.68 17.61
CA HIS A 77 -2.13 5.53 17.79
C HIS A 77 -1.58 4.26 17.11
N ARG A 78 -2.25 3.10 17.30
CA ARG A 78 -1.86 1.84 16.65
C ARG A 78 -1.99 1.90 15.13
N LEU A 79 -3.08 2.49 14.64
CA LEU A 79 -3.34 2.65 13.22
C LEU A 79 -2.38 3.64 12.56
N ASN A 80 -1.90 4.66 13.29
CA ASN A 80 -0.88 5.58 12.80
C ASN A 80 0.43 4.83 12.49
N THR A 81 0.89 3.99 13.42
CA THR A 81 2.08 3.16 13.20
C THR A 81 1.86 2.22 12.03
N PHE A 82 0.71 1.54 11.97
CA PHE A 82 0.41 0.61 10.89
C PHE A 82 0.34 1.29 9.51
N ASP A 83 -0.36 2.43 9.40
CA ASP A 83 -0.46 3.21 8.18
C ASP A 83 0.91 3.68 7.68
N HIS A 84 1.76 4.15 8.61
CA HIS A 84 3.12 4.57 8.27
C HIS A 84 4.00 3.38 7.82
N SER A 85 3.93 2.24 8.52
CA SER A 85 4.65 1.02 8.12
C SER A 85 4.25 0.54 6.74
N MET A 86 2.95 0.66 6.39
CA MET A 86 2.45 0.23 5.09
C MET A 86 3.01 1.04 3.91
N ILE A 87 3.50 2.26 4.12
CA ILE A 87 4.20 3.04 3.08
C ILE A 87 5.48 2.31 2.65
N TYR A 88 6.28 1.86 3.61
CA TYR A 88 7.51 1.10 3.34
C TYR A 88 7.21 -0.22 2.62
N VAL A 89 6.17 -0.94 3.08
CA VAL A 89 5.71 -2.17 2.41
C VAL A 89 5.27 -1.89 0.97
N LEU A 90 4.49 -0.82 0.74
CA LEU A 90 4.02 -0.48 -0.61
C LEU A 90 5.18 -0.11 -1.54
N ILE A 91 6.21 0.58 -1.05
CA ILE A 91 7.43 0.85 -1.82
C ILE A 91 8.01 -0.48 -2.31
N ALA A 92 8.28 -1.43 -1.42
CA ALA A 92 8.82 -2.74 -1.80
C ALA A 92 7.88 -3.55 -2.73
N ALA A 93 6.58 -3.51 -2.47
CA ALA A 93 5.57 -4.17 -3.29
C ALA A 93 5.54 -3.60 -4.72
N THR A 94 5.74 -2.28 -4.89
CA THR A 94 5.80 -1.61 -6.21
C THR A 94 7.04 -2.02 -7.01
N TYR A 95 8.18 -2.22 -6.34
CA TYR A 95 9.42 -2.70 -6.99
C TYR A 95 9.39 -4.19 -7.31
N THR A 96 8.52 -4.98 -6.69
CA THR A 96 8.48 -6.44 -6.88
C THR A 96 8.24 -6.86 -8.34
N PRO A 97 7.24 -6.36 -9.08
CA PRO A 97 7.11 -6.68 -10.50
C PRO A 97 8.26 -6.12 -11.35
N LEU A 98 8.79 -4.94 -11.00
CA LEU A 98 9.88 -4.33 -11.74
C LEU A 98 11.17 -5.19 -11.65
N THR A 99 11.44 -5.73 -10.47
CA THR A 99 12.63 -6.53 -10.19
C THR A 99 12.49 -7.99 -10.64
N LEU A 100 11.34 -8.63 -10.42
CA LEU A 100 11.16 -10.05 -10.69
C LEU A 100 10.60 -10.35 -12.10
N VAL A 101 9.96 -9.38 -12.76
CA VAL A 101 9.41 -9.54 -14.11
C VAL A 101 10.25 -8.79 -15.14
N SER A 102 10.42 -7.47 -14.99
CA SER A 102 11.06 -6.64 -16.03
C SER A 102 12.58 -6.80 -16.08
N ILE A 103 13.26 -6.73 -14.94
CA ILE A 103 14.72 -6.87 -14.87
C ILE A 103 15.11 -8.36 -14.84
N ARG A 104 14.53 -9.11 -13.89
CA ARG A 104 14.76 -10.55 -13.68
C ARG A 104 16.24 -10.92 -13.52
N GLY A 105 16.54 -12.21 -13.36
CA GLY A 105 17.92 -12.71 -13.20
C GLY A 105 18.61 -12.23 -11.91
N PRO A 106 19.94 -12.37 -11.83
CA PRO A 106 20.70 -12.05 -10.60
C PRO A 106 20.52 -10.61 -10.13
N LEU A 107 20.55 -9.64 -11.07
CA LEU A 107 20.37 -8.22 -10.74
C LEU A 107 18.97 -7.94 -10.19
N GLY A 108 17.93 -8.53 -10.77
CA GLY A 108 16.56 -8.43 -10.28
C GLY A 108 16.44 -8.91 -8.83
N TRP A 109 17.05 -10.06 -8.50
CA TRP A 109 17.06 -10.60 -7.13
C TRP A 109 17.85 -9.74 -6.14
N VAL A 110 19.00 -9.19 -6.55
CA VAL A 110 19.78 -8.28 -5.69
C VAL A 110 18.96 -7.04 -5.38
N LEU A 111 18.34 -6.41 -6.38
CA LEU A 111 17.51 -5.23 -6.18
C LEU A 111 16.26 -5.55 -5.34
N PHE A 112 15.62 -6.69 -5.58
CA PHE A 112 14.50 -7.17 -4.79
C PHE A 112 14.89 -7.27 -3.31
N GLY A 113 16.01 -7.94 -3.01
CA GLY A 113 16.52 -8.09 -1.65
C GLY A 113 16.88 -6.76 -0.98
N ILE A 114 17.53 -5.84 -1.70
CA ILE A 114 17.87 -4.51 -1.19
C ILE A 114 16.60 -3.72 -0.84
N VAL A 115 15.65 -3.64 -1.76
CA VAL A 115 14.44 -2.82 -1.54
C VAL A 115 13.60 -3.39 -0.40
N TRP A 116 13.42 -4.71 -0.34
CA TRP A 116 12.70 -5.34 0.77
C TRP A 116 13.45 -5.22 2.10
N GLY A 117 14.77 -5.34 2.09
CA GLY A 117 15.60 -5.11 3.28
C GLY A 117 15.50 -3.69 3.82
N LEU A 118 15.54 -2.68 2.95
CA LEU A 118 15.34 -1.28 3.31
C LEU A 118 13.92 -1.00 3.81
N ALA A 119 12.91 -1.62 3.20
CA ALA A 119 11.53 -1.48 3.66
C ALA A 119 11.35 -2.05 5.07
N LEU A 120 11.92 -3.23 5.36
CA LEU A 120 11.90 -3.80 6.71
C LEU A 120 12.66 -2.93 7.71
N ALA A 121 13.83 -2.40 7.32
CA ALA A 121 14.60 -1.49 8.16
C ALA A 121 13.84 -0.17 8.45
N GLY A 122 13.04 0.33 7.51
CA GLY A 122 12.23 1.54 7.70
C GLY A 122 10.97 1.34 8.56
N ILE A 123 10.55 0.09 8.80
CA ILE A 123 9.40 -0.24 9.65
C ILE A 123 9.79 -0.25 11.15
N ILE A 124 11.04 -0.60 11.47
CA ILE A 124 11.58 -0.76 12.83
C ILE A 124 12.01 0.60 13.39
#